data_AF-A0A9E4SJK2-F1
#
_entry.id   AF-A0A9E4SJK2-F1
#
_cell.length_a   1.000
_cell.length_b   1.000
_cell.length_c   1.000
_cell.angle_alpha   90.00
_cell.angle_beta   90.00
_cell.angle_gamma   90.00
#
_symmetry.space_group_name_H-M   'P 1'
#
loop_
_entity.id
_entity.type
_entity.pdbx_description
1 polymer ?
#
loop_
_entity_poly.entity_id
_entity_poly.type
_entity_poly.pdbx_seq_one_letter_code
_entity_poly.pdbx_strand_id
1 'polypeptide(L)' 'IVPFTPPFNISGHPAISVRSGFSDNDLPIGLQIVAGRHRDDLVLQAAYAFEQARPWNDRWPVEVPAFAS' A
#
# COMPACT_ATOMS: atom_id res chain seq x y z
N ILE A 1 7.85 -9.85 -17.69
CA ILE A 1 7.90 -9.04 -16.44
C ILE A 1 6.71 -9.47 -15.60
N VAL A 2 6.93 -10.00 -14.39
CA VAL A 2 5.82 -10.37 -13.50
C VAL A 2 5.48 -9.13 -12.66
N PRO A 3 4.20 -8.70 -12.59
CA PRO A 3 3.82 -7.58 -11.72
C PRO A 3 4.07 -7.92 -10.26
N PHE A 4 4.12 -6.93 -9.37
CA PHE A 4 4.48 -7.15 -7.98
C PHE A 4 3.44 -7.96 -7.18
N THR A 5 2.16 -7.91 -7.55
CA THR A 5 1.07 -8.54 -6.77
C THR A 5 0.77 -10.01 -7.10
N PRO A 6 0.76 -10.48 -8.36
CA PRO A 6 0.37 -11.86 -8.69
C PRO A 6 1.16 -12.99 -8.00
N PRO A 7 2.48 -12.87 -7.72
CA PRO A 7 3.23 -13.91 -7.01
C PRO A 7 2.63 -14.28 -5.64
N PHE A 8 2.04 -13.32 -4.93
CA PHE A 8 1.52 -13.53 -3.57
C PHE A 8 0.12 -14.13 -3.57
N ASN A 9 -0.67 -13.87 -4.62
CA ASN A 9 -1.95 -14.56 -4.83
C ASN A 9 -1.75 -16.07 -5.02
N ILE A 10 -0.74 -16.45 -5.80
CA ILE A 10 -0.45 -17.86 -6.11
C ILE A 10 0.17 -18.57 -4.90
N SER A 11 1.06 -17.89 -4.18
CA SER A 11 1.79 -18.49 -3.06
C SER A 11 1.04 -18.45 -1.73
N GLY A 12 -0.05 -17.68 -1.63
CA GLY A 12 -0.87 -17.55 -0.42
C GLY A 12 -0.16 -16.84 0.73
N HIS A 13 0.81 -15.96 0.43
CA HIS A 13 1.45 -15.14 1.44
C HIS A 13 0.55 -13.94 1.78
N PRO A 14 0.49 -13.53 3.05
CA PRO A 14 -0.20 -12.31 3.43
C PRO A 14 0.54 -11.10 2.87
N ALA A 15 -0.21 -10.18 2.28
CA ALA A 15 0.31 -8.96 1.67
C ALA A 15 -0.64 -7.78 1.97
N ILE A 16 -0.08 -6.61 2.22
CA ILE A 16 -0.82 -5.36 2.40
C ILE A 16 -0.21 -4.26 1.54
N SER A 17 -1.07 -3.33 1.08
CA SER A 17 -0.64 -2.10 0.43
C SER A 17 -0.91 -0.94 1.38
N VAL A 18 0.14 -0.17 1.70
CA VAL A 18 0.06 1.06 2.50
C VAL A 18 0.49 2.24 1.66
N ARG A 19 -0.07 3.42 1.95
CA ARG A 19 0.32 4.66 1.26
C ARG A 19 1.73 5.07 1.66
N SER A 20 2.55 5.43 0.68
CA SER A 20 3.96 5.79 0.85
C SER A 20 4.33 7.07 0.08
N GLY A 21 3.50 8.11 0.21
CA GLY A 21 3.74 9.42 -0.40
C GLY A 21 3.25 9.55 -1.84
N PHE A 22 3.89 10.46 -2.59
CA PHE A 22 3.53 10.83 -3.95
C PHE A 22 4.75 10.86 -4.86
N SER A 23 4.54 10.65 -6.14
CA SER A 23 5.56 10.88 -7.17
C SER A 23 5.74 12.36 -7.47
N ASP A 24 6.76 12.69 -8.26
CA ASP A 24 6.99 14.05 -8.76
C ASP A 24 5.81 14.59 -9.59
N ASN A 25 4.96 13.69 -10.11
CA ASN A 25 3.76 14.03 -10.86
C ASN A 25 2.50 14.06 -9.97
N ASP A 26 2.66 14.15 -8.65
CA ASP A 26 1.59 14.22 -7.65
C ASP A 26 0.63 13.01 -7.64
N LEU A 27 1.11 11.85 -8.14
CA LEU A 27 0.34 10.59 -8.09
C LEU A 27 0.66 9.80 -6.82
N PRO A 28 -0.33 9.18 -6.17
CA PRO A 28 -0.11 8.43 -4.95
C PRO A 28 0.77 7.20 -5.21
N ILE A 29 1.74 6.97 -4.32
CA ILE A 29 2.62 5.81 -4.33
C ILE A 29 2.18 4.84 -3.23
N GLY A 30 2.07 3.55 -3.57
CA GLY A 30 1.84 2.47 -2.62
C GLY A 30 3.11 1.68 -2.32
N LEU A 31 3.29 1.29 -1.06
CA LEU A 31 4.29 0.32 -0.62
C LEU A 31 3.59 -1.01 -0.34
N GLN A 32 4.08 -2.08 -0.98
CA GLN A 32 3.61 -3.44 -0.70
C GLN A 32 4.49 -4.10 0.35
N ILE A 33 3.89 -4.54 1.45
CA ILE A 33 4.57 -5.29 2.52
C ILE A 33 4.05 -6.73 2.48
N VAL A 34 4.97 -7.70 2.54
CA VAL A 34 4.68 -9.13 2.49
C VAL A 34 5.41 -9.81 3.63
N ALA A 35 4.74 -10.72 4.34
CA ALA A 35 5.38 -11.57 5.35
C ALA A 35 5.32 -13.05 4.95
N GLY A 36 5.91 -13.91 5.78
CA GLY A 36 5.79 -15.36 5.65
C GLY A 36 4.32 -15.82 5.72
N ARG A 37 4.04 -17.02 5.20
CA ARG A 37 2.69 -17.61 5.24
C ARG A 37 2.14 -17.64 6.67
N HIS A 38 0.85 -17.35 6.82
CA HIS A 38 0.11 -17.32 8.09
C HIS A 38 0.63 -16.27 9.09
N ARG A 39 1.38 -15.26 8.61
CA ARG A 39 1.91 -14.16 9.43
C ARG A 39 1.22 -12.83 9.14
N ASP A 40 -0.10 -12.86 9.04
CA ASP A 40 -0.95 -11.67 8.94
C ASP A 40 -0.69 -10.70 10.11
N ASP A 41 -0.34 -11.22 11.29
CA ASP A 41 0.11 -10.45 12.45
C ASP A 41 1.29 -9.53 12.12
N LEU A 42 2.31 -10.06 11.45
CA LEU A 42 3.51 -9.30 11.11
C LEU A 42 3.23 -8.27 10.01
N VAL A 43 2.40 -8.63 9.04
CA VAL A 43 1.98 -7.70 7.97
C VAL A 43 1.25 -6.50 8.58
N LEU A 44 0.31 -6.74 9.49
CA LEU A 44 -0.44 -5.68 10.16
C LEU A 44 0.44 -4.85 11.11
N GLN A 45 1.33 -5.48 11.86
CA GLN A 45 2.27 -4.76 12.75
C GLN A 45 3.22 -3.87 11.94
N ALA A 46 3.78 -4.38 10.84
CA ALA A 46 4.66 -3.62 9.97
C ALA A 46 3.94 -2.45 9.30
N ALA A 47 2.72 -2.68 8.78
CA ALA A 47 1.88 -1.62 8.23
C ALA A 47 1.55 -0.55 9.27
N TYR A 48 1.18 -0.95 10.48
CA TYR A 48 0.89 -0.02 11.56
C TYR A 48 2.13 0.79 11.97
N ALA A 49 3.28 0.15 12.13
CA ALA A 49 4.53 0.84 12.45
C ALA A 49 4.95 1.82 11.35
N PHE A 50 4.82 1.41 10.09
CA PHE A 50 5.07 2.27 8.93
C PHE A 50 4.12 3.46 8.91
N GLU A 51 2.83 3.22 9.16
CA GLU A 51 1.87 4.29 9.33
C GLU A 51 2.29 5.20 10.48
N GLN A 52 2.60 4.74 11.70
CA GLN A 52 2.92 5.63 12.83
C GLN A 52 4.02 6.67 12.55
N ALA A 53 4.96 6.40 11.64
CA ALA A 53 5.95 7.40 11.23
C ALA A 53 5.34 8.65 10.55
N ARG A 54 4.19 8.51 9.86
CA ARG A 54 3.40 9.48 9.03
C ARG A 54 4.06 10.85 8.67
N PRO A 55 5.18 10.94 7.93
CA PRO A 55 5.57 12.22 7.35
C PRO A 55 4.80 12.57 6.06
N TRP A 56 4.12 11.61 5.41
CA TRP A 56 3.52 11.77 4.07
C TRP A 56 1.98 11.76 4.03
N ASN A 57 1.30 11.73 5.18
CA ASN A 57 -0.14 11.46 5.27
C ASN A 57 -1.03 12.70 5.46
N ASP A 58 -0.49 13.89 5.18
CA ASP A 58 -1.15 15.19 5.32
C ASP A 58 -2.09 15.52 4.15
N ARG A 59 -1.88 14.92 2.98
CA ARG A 59 -2.74 15.15 1.80
C ARG A 59 -3.88 14.15 1.73
N TRP A 60 -5.08 14.59 1.36
CA TRP A 60 -6.21 13.73 1.02
C TRP A 60 -6.60 13.96 -0.44
N PRO A 61 -7.03 12.95 -1.20
CA PRO A 61 -7.54 13.18 -2.55
C PRO A 61 -8.72 14.16 -2.50
N VAL A 62 -8.71 15.13 -3.41
CA VAL A 62 -9.89 15.96 -3.67
C VAL A 62 -10.98 15.09 -4.27
N GLU A 63 -12.22 15.30 -3.86
CA GLU A 63 -13.37 14.57 -4.38
C GLU A 63 -13.46 14.80 -5.90
N VAL A 64 -13.37 13.72 -6.69
CA VAL A 64 -13.55 13.78 -8.13
C VAL A 64 -15.06 13.76 -8.40
N PRO A 65 -15.66 14.79 -9.01
CA PRO A 65 -17.09 14.81 -9.30
C PRO A 65 -17.48 13.59 -10.15
N ALA A 66 -18.59 12.94 -9.79
CA ALA A 66 -19.03 11.66 -10.34
C ALA A 66 -19.25 11.60 -11.87
N PHE A 67 -19.10 12.72 -12.57
CA PHE A 67 -19.35 12.89 -14.01
C PHE A 67 -18.09 13.24 -14.82
N ALA A 68 -16.90 13.25 -14.22
CA ALA A 68 -15.66 13.68 -14.87
C ALA A 68 -14.93 12.56 -15.66
N SER A 69 -15.64 11.60 -16.26
CA SER A 69 -15.07 10.51 -17.07
C SER A 69 -15.61 10.50 -18.49
#